data_AF-A0A965E8T8-F1
#
_entry.id   AF-A0A965E8T8-F1
#
_cell.length_a   1.000
_cell.length_b   1.000
_cell.length_c   1.000
_cell.angle_alpha   90.00
_cell.angle_beta   90.00
_cell.angle_gamma   90.00
#
_symmetry.space_group_name_H-M   'P 1'
#
loop_
_entity.id
_entity.type
_entity.pdbx_description
1 polymer ?
#
loop_
_entity_poly.entity_id
_entity_poly.type
_entity_poly.pdbx_seq_one_letter_code
_entity_poly.pdbx_strand_id
1 'polypeptide(L)'
;MRTIDFLEQGDGAITLIDQRLLPHKKEILTIKTHQELIEAIQTLAVRGAPALGVAGALGVALIALRSEQEKWNHEERDSAIAALRAARPTAVNLAWGVDQVLPELVNGPSSVLKSALAISRADGLANRAMGKLGAAYLLEKCGKKKLRILTHCNTGSLATSDWGTALGVIRELSAQGYIEEVFADETRPLLQGSRLTAWELSEAGIKYRILPDGALLFMEGETPLPKVRSLITWVVNVRSCGSRDLGLIWPMARRLTIPRSILMNYQLLNQKVI
;
A
#
# COMPACT_ATOMS: atom_id res chain seq x y z
N MET A 1 9.70 -7.09 -5.70
CA MET A 1 10.49 -5.85 -5.52
C MET A 1 9.82 -5.05 -4.42
N ARG A 2 10.55 -4.68 -3.37
CA ARG A 2 9.99 -3.85 -2.30
C ARG A 2 9.96 -2.39 -2.74
N THR A 3 8.90 -1.68 -2.40
CA THR A 3 8.70 -0.28 -2.78
C THR A 3 9.49 0.67 -1.89
N ILE A 4 9.70 0.26 -0.63
CA ILE A 4 10.49 0.96 0.37
C ILE A 4 11.26 -0.07 1.20
N ASP A 5 12.52 0.20 1.47
CA ASP A 5 13.40 -0.67 2.28
C ASP A 5 14.47 0.17 3.00
N PHE A 6 15.23 -0.47 3.90
CA PHE A 6 16.34 0.14 4.60
C PHE A 6 17.67 -0.50 4.20
N LEU A 7 18.64 0.32 3.79
CA LEU A 7 20.02 -0.07 3.56
C LEU A 7 20.79 0.09 4.86
N GLU A 8 21.23 -1.02 5.44
CA GLU A 8 22.04 -1.03 6.67
C GLU A 8 23.53 -0.74 6.39
N GLN A 9 23.98 -0.76 5.13
CA GLN A 9 25.37 -0.48 4.79
C GLN A 9 25.72 1.01 4.95
N GLY A 10 26.97 1.29 5.32
CA GLY A 10 27.46 2.66 5.49
C GLY A 10 26.75 3.38 6.63
N ASP A 11 26.32 4.63 6.40
CA ASP A 11 25.67 5.45 7.42
C ASP A 11 24.16 5.18 7.57
N GLY A 12 23.63 4.13 6.93
CA GLY A 12 22.21 3.83 6.90
C GLY A 12 21.39 4.77 6.01
N ALA A 13 20.48 4.22 5.20
CA ALA A 13 19.59 5.01 4.34
C ALA A 13 18.28 4.28 4.05
N ILE A 14 17.21 5.03 3.78
CA ILE A 14 15.98 4.48 3.23
C ILE A 14 16.07 4.49 1.71
N THR A 15 15.74 3.37 1.06
CA THR A 15 15.57 3.34 -0.39
C THR A 15 14.11 3.23 -0.76
N LEU A 16 13.66 3.98 -1.75
CA LEU A 16 12.30 3.88 -2.27
C LEU A 16 12.25 4.18 -3.77
N ILE A 17 11.23 3.66 -4.45
CA ILE A 17 11.00 3.94 -5.88
C ILE A 17 10.34 5.31 -6.01
N ASP A 18 10.89 6.19 -6.85
CA ASP A 18 10.26 7.48 -7.13
C ASP A 18 9.00 7.29 -8.00
N GLN A 19 7.84 7.25 -7.36
CA GLN A 19 6.57 7.06 -8.03
C GLN A 19 6.13 8.28 -8.86
N ARG A 20 6.81 9.43 -8.76
CA ARG A 20 6.52 10.62 -9.56
C ARG A 20 6.97 10.43 -11.00
N LEU A 21 8.03 9.65 -11.22
CA LEU A 21 8.65 9.42 -12.53
C LEU A 21 8.04 8.25 -13.29
N LEU A 22 7.28 7.39 -12.61
CA LEU A 22 6.51 6.33 -13.24
C LEU A 22 5.32 6.91 -14.05
N PRO A 23 5.01 6.34 -15.23
CA PRO A 23 5.54 5.09 -15.78
C PRO A 23 6.82 5.22 -16.63
N HIS A 24 7.29 6.44 -16.91
CA HIS A 24 8.33 6.69 -17.92
C HIS A 24 9.74 6.29 -17.47
N LYS A 25 10.04 6.45 -16.18
CA LYS A 25 11.34 6.13 -15.61
C LYS A 25 11.19 5.50 -14.24
N LYS A 26 11.84 4.34 -14.05
CA LYS A 26 11.99 3.68 -12.76
C LYS A 26 13.30 4.14 -12.13
N GLU A 27 13.21 4.95 -11.08
CA GLU A 27 14.35 5.47 -10.34
C GLU A 27 14.22 5.13 -8.85
N ILE A 28 15.35 4.83 -8.20
CA ILE A 28 15.41 4.52 -6.78
C ILE A 28 16.04 5.72 -6.08
N LEU A 29 15.31 6.36 -5.18
CA LEU A 29 15.83 7.39 -4.29
C LEU A 29 16.55 6.75 -3.12
N THR A 30 17.67 7.36 -2.72
CA THR A 30 18.37 7.04 -1.48
C THR A 30 18.21 8.21 -0.53
N ILE A 31 17.43 8.00 0.53
CA ILE A 31 17.02 9.00 1.50
C ILE A 31 17.90 8.84 2.74
N LYS A 32 18.72 9.86 3.01
CA LYS A 32 19.69 9.90 4.10
C LYS A 32 19.26 10.78 5.25
N THR A 33 18.32 11.70 5.04
CA THR A 33 17.82 12.61 6.08
C THR A 33 16.30 12.52 6.24
N HIS A 34 15.79 12.95 7.39
CA HIS A 34 14.35 12.98 7.63
C HIS A 34 13.65 14.06 6.80
N GLN A 35 14.35 15.16 6.47
CA GLN A 35 13.84 16.21 5.59
C GLN A 35 13.61 15.68 4.16
N GLU A 36 14.57 14.91 3.62
CA GLU A 36 14.41 14.24 2.33
C GLU A 36 13.23 13.25 2.34
N LEU A 37 13.02 12.52 3.44
CA LEU A 37 11.88 11.61 3.58
C LEU A 37 10.55 12.38 3.61
N ILE A 38 10.49 13.47 4.37
CA ILE A 38 9.32 14.36 4.45
C ILE A 38 8.99 14.91 3.06
N GLU A 39 10.00 15.38 2.32
CA GLU A 39 9.82 15.85 0.94
C GLU A 39 9.30 14.73 0.03
N ALA A 40 9.88 13.53 0.11
CA ALA A 40 9.44 12.37 -0.66
C ALA A 40 7.97 12.00 -0.38
N ILE A 41 7.52 12.11 0.88
CA ILE A 41 6.12 11.88 1.28
C ILE A 41 5.21 12.99 0.75
N GLN A 42 5.61 14.26 0.90
CA GLN A 42 4.80 15.42 0.52
C GLN A 42 4.65 15.56 -0.99
N THR A 43 5.71 15.26 -1.75
CA THR A 43 5.71 15.30 -3.22
C THR A 43 5.16 14.01 -3.85
N LEU A 44 4.70 13.06 -3.04
CA LEU A 44 4.13 11.77 -3.49
C LEU A 44 5.14 10.87 -4.24
N ALA A 45 6.43 11.01 -3.96
CA ALA A 45 7.45 10.03 -4.38
C ALA A 45 7.17 8.66 -3.74
N VAL A 46 6.69 8.66 -2.49
CA VAL A 46 6.12 7.48 -1.82
C VAL A 46 4.68 7.76 -1.42
N ARG A 47 3.79 6.81 -1.67
CA ARG A 47 2.36 6.88 -1.35
C ARG A 47 1.76 5.49 -1.21
N GLY A 48 0.49 5.46 -0.78
CA GLY A 48 -0.19 4.24 -0.36
C GLY A 48 -0.10 4.11 1.15
N ALA A 49 -1.24 3.85 1.79
CA ALA A 49 -1.34 3.89 3.24
C ALA A 49 -0.37 2.91 3.93
N PRO A 50 -0.28 1.63 3.53
CA PRO A 50 0.68 0.72 4.15
C PRO A 50 2.14 1.10 3.89
N ALA A 51 2.49 1.54 2.67
CA ALA A 51 3.82 2.05 2.37
C ALA A 51 4.19 3.27 3.22
N LEU A 52 3.24 4.18 3.46
CA LEU A 52 3.45 5.35 4.32
C LEU A 52 3.61 4.97 5.80
N GLY A 53 2.96 3.91 6.28
CA GLY A 53 3.20 3.39 7.63
C GLY A 53 4.61 2.83 7.78
N VAL A 54 5.09 2.07 6.80
CA VAL A 54 6.49 1.62 6.78
C VAL A 54 7.45 2.80 6.68
N ALA A 55 7.15 3.81 5.85
CA ALA A 55 7.96 5.02 5.74
C ALA A 55 8.06 5.77 7.07
N GLY A 56 6.96 5.90 7.81
CA GLY A 56 6.96 6.49 9.15
C GLY A 56 7.87 5.74 10.11
N ALA A 57 7.73 4.43 10.19
CA ALA A 57 8.54 3.59 11.07
C ALA A 57 10.04 3.63 10.72
N LEU A 58 10.38 3.48 9.44
CA LEU A 58 11.77 3.59 8.96
C LEU A 58 12.33 5.00 9.14
N GLY A 59 11.50 6.04 9.01
CA GLY A 59 11.90 7.42 9.24
C GLY A 59 12.30 7.68 10.69
N VAL A 60 11.59 7.10 11.68
CA VAL A 60 12.03 7.17 13.08
C VAL A 60 13.35 6.43 13.28
N ALA A 61 13.54 5.28 12.63
CA ALA A 61 14.82 4.56 12.68
C ALA A 61 15.98 5.40 12.10
N LEU A 62 15.74 6.08 10.97
CA LEU A 62 16.71 7.00 10.36
C LEU A 62 17.02 8.20 11.27
N ILE A 63 15.99 8.78 11.91
CA ILE A 63 16.16 9.89 12.87
C ILE A 63 16.96 9.42 14.10
N ALA A 64 16.66 8.25 14.64
CA ALA A 64 17.39 7.69 15.78
C ALA A 64 18.88 7.48 15.44
N LEU A 65 19.16 6.96 14.24
CA LEU A 65 20.52 6.75 13.75
C LEU A 65 21.29 8.08 13.59
N ARG A 66 20.66 9.09 12.97
CA ARG A 66 21.27 10.43 12.82
C ARG A 66 21.48 11.13 14.15
N SER A 67 20.51 11.03 15.06
CA SER A 67 20.60 11.59 16.40
C SER A 67 21.81 11.05 17.17
N GLU A 68 22.14 9.76 17.03
CA GLU A 68 23.34 9.18 17.64
C GLU A 68 24.64 9.62 16.95
N GLN A 69 24.68 9.57 15.62
CA GLN A 69 25.88 9.92 14.83
C GLN A 69 26.27 11.40 14.96
N GLU A 70 25.28 12.29 14.96
CA GLU A 70 25.45 13.74 15.01
C GLU A 70 25.33 14.31 16.43
N LYS A 71 25.08 13.46 17.43
CA LYS A 71 24.95 13.81 18.85
C LYS A 71 23.85 14.84 19.12
N TRP A 72 22.70 14.70 18.47
CA TRP A 72 21.53 15.54 18.72
C TRP A 72 21.05 15.37 20.16
N ASN A 73 20.56 16.46 20.74
CA ASN A 73 19.85 16.40 22.01
C ASN A 73 18.43 15.83 21.82
N HIS A 74 17.73 15.59 22.94
CA HIS A 74 16.38 15.03 22.92
C HIS A 74 15.37 15.93 22.18
N GLU A 75 15.46 17.25 22.34
CA GLU A 75 14.54 18.20 21.71
C GLU A 75 14.69 18.20 20.17
N GLU A 76 15.92 18.18 19.67
CA GLU A 76 16.21 18.11 18.23
C GLU A 76 15.63 16.84 17.60
N ARG A 77 15.88 15.68 18.25
CA ARG A 77 15.36 14.39 17.80
C ARG A 77 13.83 14.34 17.84
N ASP A 78 13.23 14.77 18.94
CA ASP A 78 11.79 14.70 19.14
C ASP A 78 11.06 15.68 18.19
N SER A 79 11.67 16.83 17.89
CA SER A 79 11.20 17.78 16.87
C SER A 79 11.22 17.17 15.45
N ALA A 80 12.31 16.48 15.08
CA ALA A 80 12.40 15.78 13.80
C ALA A 80 11.33 14.68 13.65
N ILE A 81 11.08 13.92 14.73
CA ILE A 81 10.02 12.91 14.78
C ILE A 81 8.63 13.56 14.63
N ALA A 82 8.37 14.65 15.33
CA ALA A 82 7.11 15.37 15.24
C ALA A 82 6.87 15.91 13.82
N ALA A 83 7.91 16.45 13.18
CA ALA A 83 7.85 16.92 11.79
C ALA A 83 7.53 15.77 10.82
N LEU A 84 8.19 14.61 10.96
CA LEU A 84 7.90 13.42 10.15
C LEU A 84 6.45 12.96 10.34
N ARG A 85 6.01 12.87 11.60
CA ARG A 85 4.65 12.44 11.96
C ARG A 85 3.58 13.34 11.35
N ALA A 86 3.86 14.65 11.27
CA ALA A 86 2.96 15.67 10.73
C ALA A 86 3.11 15.90 9.22
N ALA A 87 4.04 15.22 8.53
CA ALA A 87 4.40 15.51 7.14
C ALA A 87 3.21 15.48 6.18
N ARG A 88 2.21 14.63 6.45
CA ARG A 88 0.96 14.56 5.70
C ARG A 88 -0.22 14.18 6.61
N PRO A 89 -0.93 15.14 7.22
CA PRO A 89 -1.90 14.90 8.31
C PRO A 89 -3.07 13.97 7.96
N THR A 90 -3.43 13.85 6.67
CA THR A 90 -4.48 12.94 6.20
C THR A 90 -4.00 11.49 6.06
N ALA A 91 -2.69 11.24 6.08
CA ALA A 91 -2.10 9.91 6.02
C ALA A 91 -1.98 9.31 7.44
N VAL A 92 -3.10 8.85 8.00
CA VAL A 92 -3.15 8.28 9.36
C VAL A 92 -2.15 7.15 9.55
N ASN A 93 -1.89 6.34 8.52
CA ASN A 93 -0.91 5.25 8.58
C ASN A 93 0.53 5.75 8.80
N LEU A 94 0.89 6.94 8.31
CA LEU A 94 2.21 7.54 8.56
C LEU A 94 2.41 7.77 10.05
N ALA A 95 1.45 8.47 10.67
CA ALA A 95 1.47 8.72 12.11
C ALA A 95 1.43 7.41 12.91
N TRP A 96 0.59 6.45 12.50
CA TRP A 96 0.57 5.12 13.11
C TRP A 96 1.94 4.44 13.07
N GLY A 97 2.62 4.45 11.92
CA GLY A 97 3.93 3.82 11.76
C GLY A 97 5.00 4.45 12.64
N VAL A 98 4.99 5.78 12.76
CA VAL A 98 5.82 6.51 13.74
C VAL A 98 5.49 6.01 15.15
N ASP A 99 4.22 6.09 15.55
CA ASP A 99 3.76 5.80 16.91
C ASP A 99 4.07 4.35 17.34
N GLN A 100 4.11 3.39 16.41
CA GLN A 100 4.44 1.99 16.73
C GLN A 100 5.90 1.78 17.18
N VAL A 101 6.84 2.58 16.68
CA VAL A 101 8.28 2.38 16.95
C VAL A 101 8.85 3.37 17.96
N LEU A 102 8.11 4.43 18.33
CA LEU A 102 8.54 5.37 19.37
C LEU A 102 8.94 4.71 20.69
N PRO A 103 8.22 3.70 21.23
CA PRO A 103 8.61 3.06 22.48
C PRO A 103 10.01 2.43 22.45
N GLU A 104 10.52 2.08 21.25
CA GLU A 104 11.83 1.46 21.08
C GLU A 104 12.99 2.46 21.13
N LEU A 105 12.72 3.77 21.12
CA LEU A 105 13.76 4.81 21.17
C LEU A 105 14.63 4.70 22.42
N VAL A 106 14.06 4.25 23.55
CA VAL A 106 14.79 4.06 24.81
C VAL A 106 15.82 2.92 24.73
N ASN A 107 15.66 2.02 23.75
CA ASN A 107 16.53 0.87 23.50
C ASN A 107 17.58 1.16 22.41
N GLY A 108 17.62 2.38 21.88
CA GLY A 108 18.58 2.83 20.89
C GLY A 108 18.22 2.52 19.43
N PRO A 109 19.00 3.05 18.46
CA PRO A 109 18.64 3.03 17.03
C PRO A 109 18.44 1.63 16.45
N SER A 110 19.24 0.64 16.89
CA SER A 110 19.12 -0.74 16.42
C SER A 110 17.78 -1.38 16.80
N SER A 111 17.22 -1.06 17.97
CA SER A 111 15.92 -1.59 18.39
C SER A 111 14.78 -0.98 17.57
N VAL A 112 14.85 0.33 17.33
CA VAL A 112 13.89 1.06 16.48
C VAL A 112 13.90 0.49 15.06
N LEU A 113 15.09 0.30 14.47
CA LEU A 113 15.21 -0.27 13.13
C LEU A 113 14.64 -1.69 13.07
N LYS A 114 14.95 -2.55 14.05
CA LYS A 114 14.40 -3.91 14.13
C LYS A 114 12.88 -3.89 14.18
N SER A 115 12.28 -2.98 14.96
CA SER A 115 10.82 -2.83 15.04
C SER A 115 10.22 -2.32 13.73
N ALA A 116 10.85 -1.34 13.09
CA ALA A 116 10.41 -0.82 11.80
C ALA A 116 10.47 -1.88 10.67
N LEU A 117 11.55 -2.68 10.62
CA LEU A 117 11.67 -3.80 9.69
C LEU A 117 10.65 -4.91 9.98
N ALA A 118 10.29 -5.13 11.25
CA ALA A 118 9.24 -6.06 11.62
C ALA A 118 7.87 -5.61 11.09
N ILE A 119 7.56 -4.31 11.15
CA ILE A 119 6.34 -3.73 10.54
C ILE A 119 6.34 -3.95 9.03
N SER A 120 7.44 -3.65 8.35
CA SER A 120 7.57 -3.86 6.89
C SER A 120 7.36 -5.32 6.49
N ARG A 121 7.98 -6.25 7.22
CA ARG A 121 7.82 -7.70 7.01
C ARG A 121 6.39 -8.15 7.28
N ALA A 122 5.77 -7.66 8.36
CA ALA A 122 4.39 -8.00 8.71
C ALA A 122 3.39 -7.56 7.63
N ASP A 123 3.57 -6.35 7.08
CA ASP A 123 2.76 -5.84 5.95
C ASP A 123 2.88 -6.76 4.73
N GLY A 124 4.12 -7.11 4.33
CA GLY A 124 4.34 -7.98 3.18
C GLY A 124 3.74 -9.38 3.33
N LEU A 125 3.83 -9.96 4.53
CA LEU A 125 3.18 -11.24 4.85
C LEU A 125 1.66 -11.15 4.79
N ALA A 126 1.08 -10.07 5.33
CA ALA A 126 -0.36 -9.84 5.31
C ALA A 126 -0.90 -9.62 3.89
N ASN A 127 -0.19 -8.84 3.06
CA ASN A 127 -0.53 -8.62 1.65
C ASN A 127 -0.57 -9.93 0.86
N ARG A 128 0.43 -10.80 1.04
CA ARG A 128 0.47 -12.12 0.38
C ARG A 128 -0.63 -13.05 0.86
N ALA A 129 -0.89 -13.09 2.17
CA ALA A 129 -1.99 -13.88 2.72
C ALA A 129 -3.35 -13.40 2.17
N MET A 130 -3.57 -12.09 2.16
CA MET A 130 -4.77 -11.47 1.58
C MET A 130 -4.92 -11.83 0.10
N GLY A 131 -3.85 -11.73 -0.69
CA GLY A 131 -3.85 -12.10 -2.10
C GLY A 131 -4.38 -13.52 -2.31
N LYS A 132 -3.80 -14.49 -1.59
CA LYS A 132 -4.19 -15.91 -1.70
C LYS A 132 -5.64 -16.16 -1.30
N LEU A 133 -6.08 -15.56 -0.20
CA LEU A 133 -7.45 -15.71 0.30
C LEU A 133 -8.46 -15.07 -0.63
N GLY A 134 -8.18 -13.85 -1.12
CA GLY A 134 -9.04 -13.15 -2.07
C GLY A 134 -9.15 -13.91 -3.39
N ALA A 135 -8.05 -14.47 -3.89
CA ALA A 135 -8.06 -15.30 -5.09
C ALA A 135 -8.93 -16.55 -4.90
N ALA A 136 -8.73 -17.28 -3.79
CA ALA A 136 -9.53 -18.46 -3.47
C ALA A 136 -11.03 -18.13 -3.36
N TYR A 137 -11.36 -17.03 -2.67
CA TYR A 137 -12.74 -16.56 -2.53
C TYR A 137 -13.38 -16.23 -3.89
N LEU A 138 -12.67 -15.53 -4.77
CA LEU A 138 -13.19 -15.20 -6.11
C LEU A 138 -13.40 -16.44 -6.97
N LEU A 139 -12.50 -17.42 -6.91
CA LEU A 139 -12.66 -18.69 -7.64
C LEU A 139 -13.82 -19.51 -7.08
N GLU A 140 -14.07 -19.47 -5.77
CA GLU A 140 -15.24 -20.09 -5.15
C GLU A 140 -16.55 -19.45 -5.64
N LYS A 141 -16.62 -18.11 -5.68
CA LYS A 141 -17.85 -17.38 -6.03
C LYS A 141 -18.12 -17.26 -7.52
N CYS A 142 -17.08 -17.06 -8.32
CA CYS A 142 -17.21 -16.84 -9.76
C CYS A 142 -16.98 -18.11 -10.59
N GLY A 143 -16.53 -19.19 -9.96
CA GLY A 143 -16.10 -20.43 -10.59
C GLY A 143 -14.67 -20.33 -11.15
N LYS A 144 -14.09 -21.49 -11.48
CA LYS A 144 -12.73 -21.64 -12.03
C LYS A 144 -12.62 -21.28 -13.52
N LYS A 145 -13.27 -20.18 -13.93
CA LYS A 145 -13.16 -19.63 -15.29
C LYS A 145 -12.23 -18.42 -15.29
N LYS A 146 -11.70 -18.06 -16.44
CA LYS A 146 -10.93 -16.81 -16.55
C LYS A 146 -11.83 -15.61 -16.23
N LEU A 147 -11.30 -14.70 -15.41
CA LEU A 147 -12.01 -13.55 -14.87
C LEU A 147 -11.59 -12.28 -15.58
N ARG A 148 -12.58 -11.41 -15.80
CA ARG A 148 -12.41 -10.03 -16.19
C ARG A 148 -12.62 -9.17 -14.95
N ILE A 149 -11.56 -8.52 -14.49
CA ILE A 149 -11.53 -7.84 -13.20
C ILE A 149 -11.37 -6.35 -13.42
N LEU A 150 -12.24 -5.55 -12.83
CA LEU A 150 -12.06 -4.10 -12.74
C LEU A 150 -11.42 -3.73 -11.41
N THR A 151 -10.44 -2.83 -11.43
CA THR A 151 -9.78 -2.29 -10.24
C THR A 151 -9.62 -0.79 -10.34
N HIS A 152 -9.54 -0.14 -9.18
CA HIS A 152 -9.50 1.31 -9.03
C HIS A 152 -8.28 1.75 -8.22
N CYS A 153 -7.71 2.92 -8.55
CA CYS A 153 -6.50 3.46 -7.95
C CYS A 153 -5.29 2.52 -8.10
N ASN A 154 -4.31 2.64 -7.20
CA ASN A 154 -3.17 1.75 -7.08
C ASN A 154 -3.14 1.09 -5.70
N THR A 155 -3.12 -0.24 -5.73
CA THR A 155 -3.16 -1.12 -4.56
C THR A 155 -2.12 -2.25 -4.69
N GLY A 156 -1.11 -2.03 -5.54
CA GLY A 156 -0.04 -2.99 -5.76
C GLY A 156 1.09 -2.89 -4.76
N SER A 157 2.24 -3.44 -5.16
CA SER A 157 3.47 -3.27 -4.39
C SER A 157 3.77 -1.79 -4.18
N LEU A 158 3.50 -0.92 -5.16
CA LEU A 158 3.80 0.52 -5.04
C LEU A 158 2.98 1.23 -3.94
N ALA A 159 1.86 0.67 -3.49
CA ALA A 159 1.05 1.23 -2.40
C ALA A 159 1.33 0.58 -1.04
N THR A 160 2.18 -0.44 -0.99
CA THR A 160 2.43 -1.30 0.18
C THR A 160 3.93 -1.55 0.39
N SER A 161 4.33 -2.32 1.41
CA SER A 161 5.73 -2.71 1.56
C SER A 161 6.16 -3.75 0.51
N ASP A 162 5.24 -4.62 0.12
CA ASP A 162 5.42 -5.69 -0.85
C ASP A 162 4.06 -6.20 -1.38
N TRP A 163 4.09 -6.87 -2.54
CA TRP A 163 2.99 -7.59 -3.19
C TRP A 163 1.76 -6.78 -3.60
N GLY A 164 1.11 -6.08 -2.67
CA GLY A 164 -0.16 -5.36 -2.84
C GLY A 164 -1.37 -6.06 -2.22
N THR A 165 -2.50 -5.34 -2.16
CA THR A 165 -3.79 -5.81 -1.66
C THR A 165 -4.68 -6.29 -2.81
N ALA A 166 -5.48 -5.42 -3.42
CA ALA A 166 -6.36 -5.79 -4.54
C ALA A 166 -5.54 -6.28 -5.74
N LEU A 167 -4.48 -5.55 -6.09
CA LEU A 167 -3.58 -5.97 -7.15
C LEU A 167 -2.78 -7.23 -6.76
N GLY A 168 -2.58 -7.47 -5.45
CA GLY A 168 -2.04 -8.72 -4.94
C GLY A 168 -2.96 -9.92 -5.22
N VAL A 169 -4.28 -9.76 -5.03
CA VAL A 169 -5.28 -10.77 -5.43
C VAL A 169 -5.26 -11.02 -6.94
N ILE A 170 -5.17 -9.96 -7.75
CA ILE A 170 -5.06 -10.06 -9.21
C ILE A 170 -3.79 -10.82 -9.62
N ARG A 171 -2.65 -10.55 -8.97
CA ARG A 171 -1.39 -11.27 -9.20
C ARG A 171 -1.52 -12.76 -8.87
N GLU A 172 -2.15 -13.11 -7.76
CA GLU A 172 -2.38 -14.50 -7.36
C GLU A 172 -3.30 -15.24 -8.35
N LEU A 173 -4.38 -14.60 -8.81
CA LEU A 173 -5.26 -15.16 -9.85
C LEU A 173 -4.52 -15.31 -11.19
N SER A 174 -3.68 -14.34 -11.55
CA SER A 174 -2.91 -14.37 -12.79
C SER A 174 -1.87 -15.49 -12.78
N ALA A 175 -1.16 -15.67 -11.67
CA ALA A 175 -0.20 -16.76 -11.48
C ALA A 175 -0.86 -18.14 -11.62
N GLN A 176 -2.15 -18.24 -11.29
CA GLN A 176 -2.95 -19.46 -11.44
C GLN A 176 -3.63 -19.60 -12.82
N GLY A 177 -3.44 -18.64 -13.73
CA GLY A 177 -4.03 -18.67 -15.08
C GLY A 177 -5.51 -18.29 -15.18
N TYR A 178 -6.07 -17.70 -14.11
CA TYR A 178 -7.49 -17.34 -14.02
C TYR A 178 -7.80 -15.88 -14.37
N ILE A 179 -6.85 -15.13 -14.94
CA ILE A 179 -7.11 -13.78 -15.46
C ILE A 179 -7.29 -13.84 -16.98
N GLU A 180 -8.40 -13.29 -17.46
CA GLU A 180 -8.61 -12.99 -18.87
C GLU A 180 -8.08 -11.60 -19.22
N GLU A 181 -8.47 -10.60 -18.42
CA GLU A 181 -8.11 -9.19 -18.62
C GLU A 181 -8.41 -8.39 -17.35
N VAL A 182 -7.56 -7.40 -17.06
CA VAL A 182 -7.77 -6.43 -15.98
C VAL A 182 -8.14 -5.08 -16.57
N PHE A 183 -9.23 -4.48 -16.09
CA PHE A 183 -9.58 -3.10 -16.36
C PHE A 183 -9.09 -2.25 -15.19
N ALA A 184 -8.29 -1.23 -15.47
CA ALA A 184 -7.81 -0.29 -14.47
C ALA A 184 -8.40 1.09 -14.76
N ASP A 185 -9.14 1.66 -13.81
CA ASP A 185 -9.60 3.04 -13.93
C ASP A 185 -8.41 4.00 -13.96
N GLU A 186 -8.48 5.10 -14.70
CA GLU A 186 -7.41 6.08 -14.76
C GLU A 186 -7.10 6.67 -13.38
N THR A 187 -8.14 6.88 -12.56
CA THR A 187 -8.11 7.43 -11.21
C THR A 187 -7.66 8.89 -11.16
N ARG A 188 -8.51 9.80 -11.65
CA ARG A 188 -8.23 11.25 -11.58
C ARG A 188 -8.23 11.75 -10.12
N PRO A 189 -7.52 12.86 -9.83
CA PRO A 189 -6.67 13.65 -10.74
C PRO A 189 -5.21 13.15 -10.82
N LEU A 190 -4.78 12.26 -9.91
CA LEU A 190 -3.37 11.86 -9.81
C LEU A 190 -2.98 10.71 -10.77
N LEU A 191 -3.98 10.12 -11.42
CA LEU A 191 -3.84 9.11 -12.45
C LEU A 191 -3.16 7.83 -11.94
N GLN A 192 -3.45 7.42 -10.71
CA GLN A 192 -2.76 6.29 -10.08
C GLN A 192 -3.00 4.98 -10.84
N GLY A 193 -4.21 4.77 -11.37
CA GLY A 193 -4.49 3.52 -12.07
C GLY A 193 -3.86 3.48 -13.46
N SER A 194 -3.94 4.58 -14.22
CA SER A 194 -3.30 4.65 -15.55
C SER A 194 -1.77 4.76 -15.51
N ARG A 195 -1.20 5.31 -14.43
CA ARG A 195 0.26 5.44 -14.29
C ARG A 195 0.91 4.29 -13.52
N LEU A 196 0.38 3.94 -12.34
CA LEU A 196 1.06 3.01 -11.43
C LEU A 196 0.51 1.59 -11.56
N THR A 197 -0.82 1.43 -11.55
CA THR A 197 -1.44 0.10 -11.68
C THR A 197 -1.17 -0.49 -13.04
N ALA A 198 -1.35 0.28 -14.11
CA ALA A 198 -0.98 -0.12 -15.47
C ALA A 198 0.50 -0.51 -15.57
N TRP A 199 1.40 0.28 -14.96
CA TRP A 199 2.83 -0.04 -14.93
C TRP A 199 3.10 -1.36 -14.20
N GLU A 200 2.50 -1.59 -13.02
CA GLU A 200 2.65 -2.83 -12.27
C GLU A 200 2.04 -4.05 -12.96
N LEU A 201 0.95 -3.88 -13.72
CA LEU A 201 0.33 -4.92 -14.54
C LEU A 201 1.22 -5.26 -15.75
N SER A 202 1.80 -4.24 -16.40
CA SER A 202 2.75 -4.39 -17.50
C SER A 202 4.00 -5.15 -17.07
N GLU A 203 4.64 -4.75 -15.96
CA GLU A 203 5.81 -5.44 -15.40
C GLU A 203 5.52 -6.91 -15.05
N ALA A 204 4.27 -7.22 -14.70
CA ALA A 204 3.83 -8.59 -14.37
C ALA A 204 3.34 -9.40 -15.59
N GLY A 205 3.35 -8.82 -16.80
CA GLY A 205 2.83 -9.48 -18.02
C GLY A 205 1.33 -9.76 -17.98
N ILE A 206 0.57 -9.04 -17.14
CA ILE A 206 -0.87 -9.24 -16.97
C ILE A 206 -1.59 -8.38 -18.01
N LYS A 207 -2.44 -8.99 -18.85
CA LYS A 207 -3.22 -8.26 -19.86
C LYS A 207 -4.15 -7.25 -19.19
N TYR A 208 -4.08 -5.98 -19.62
CA TYR A 208 -4.91 -4.91 -19.06
C TYR A 208 -5.41 -3.90 -20.09
N ARG A 209 -6.43 -3.13 -19.72
CA ARG A 209 -6.85 -1.88 -20.38
C ARG A 209 -7.10 -0.80 -19.34
N ILE A 210 -6.77 0.43 -19.71
CA ILE A 210 -7.08 1.62 -18.91
C ILE A 210 -8.45 2.13 -19.34
N LEU A 211 -9.28 2.50 -18.37
CA LEU A 211 -10.60 3.07 -18.58
C LEU A 211 -10.68 4.47 -17.95
N PRO A 212 -11.35 5.44 -18.59
CA PRO A 212 -11.75 6.68 -17.92
C PRO A 212 -12.65 6.37 -16.73
N ASP A 213 -12.57 7.15 -15.64
CA ASP A 213 -13.31 6.86 -14.40
C ASP A 213 -14.84 6.77 -14.62
N GLY A 214 -15.38 7.52 -15.59
CA GLY A 214 -16.80 7.50 -15.93
C GLY A 214 -17.25 6.31 -16.81
N ALA A 215 -16.32 5.49 -17.29
CA ALA A 215 -16.64 4.38 -18.19
C ALA A 215 -17.33 3.20 -17.49
N LEU A 216 -17.23 3.11 -16.15
CA LEU A 216 -17.83 2.03 -15.36
C LEU A 216 -19.33 1.87 -15.61
N LEU A 217 -20.06 2.99 -15.68
CA LEU A 217 -21.51 3.02 -15.95
C LEU A 217 -21.89 2.35 -17.26
N PHE A 218 -21.00 2.35 -18.25
CA PHE A 218 -21.25 1.74 -19.56
C PHE A 218 -20.92 0.24 -19.59
N MET A 219 -20.11 -0.27 -18.66
CA MET A 219 -19.73 -1.69 -18.59
C MET A 219 -20.77 -2.57 -17.89
N GLU A 220 -21.67 -1.97 -17.11
CA GLU A 220 -22.79 -2.66 -16.45
C GLU A 220 -24.07 -2.67 -17.30
N GLY A 221 -24.16 -1.82 -18.33
CA GLY A 221 -25.29 -1.77 -19.27
C GLY A 221 -25.16 -2.72 -20.47
N GLU A 222 -26.23 -2.90 -21.24
CA GLU A 222 -26.29 -3.68 -22.50
C GLU A 222 -25.56 -2.99 -23.68
N THR A 223 -24.34 -2.48 -23.45
CA THR A 223 -23.51 -1.91 -24.52
C THR A 223 -22.51 -2.95 -25.05
N PRO A 224 -21.94 -2.78 -26.25
CA PRO A 224 -20.98 -3.73 -26.85
C PRO A 224 -19.63 -3.83 -26.10
N LEU A 225 -19.48 -3.16 -24.95
CA LEU A 225 -18.29 -3.29 -24.12
C LEU A 225 -18.26 -4.65 -23.41
N PRO A 226 -17.07 -5.27 -23.23
CA PRO A 226 -16.96 -6.57 -22.60
C PRO A 226 -17.46 -6.54 -21.15
N LYS A 227 -18.53 -7.29 -20.84
CA LYS A 227 -19.11 -7.41 -19.49
C LYS A 227 -18.03 -7.71 -18.43
N VAL A 228 -17.90 -6.84 -17.43
CA VAL A 228 -17.09 -7.07 -16.21
C VAL A 228 -17.84 -8.05 -15.31
N ARG A 229 -17.15 -9.06 -14.80
CA ARG A 229 -17.78 -10.11 -13.96
C ARG A 229 -17.53 -9.91 -12.46
N SER A 230 -16.59 -9.04 -12.10
CA SER A 230 -16.25 -8.72 -10.73
C SER A 230 -15.54 -7.37 -10.67
N LEU A 231 -16.06 -6.47 -9.83
CA LEU A 231 -15.38 -5.24 -9.42
C LEU A 231 -14.57 -5.55 -8.14
N ILE A 232 -13.29 -5.18 -8.13
CA ILE A 232 -12.45 -5.24 -6.93
C ILE A 232 -11.93 -3.83 -6.64
N THR A 233 -12.61 -3.14 -5.74
CA THR A 233 -12.07 -1.96 -5.07
C THR A 233 -11.66 -2.35 -3.64
N TRP A 234 -10.48 -1.95 -3.20
CA TRP A 234 -10.14 -1.90 -1.79
C TRP A 234 -9.78 -0.46 -1.44
N VAL A 235 -10.51 0.13 -0.50
CA VAL A 235 -10.26 1.46 0.06
C VAL A 235 -9.80 1.32 1.51
N VAL A 236 -8.86 2.18 1.88
CA VAL A 236 -8.35 2.40 3.24
C VAL A 236 -9.17 3.50 3.93
N ASN A 237 -9.59 3.23 5.18
CA ASN A 237 -10.11 4.14 6.23
C ASN A 237 -11.64 4.41 6.29
N VAL A 238 -12.29 4.07 7.42
CA VAL A 238 -13.62 4.59 7.83
C VAL A 238 -13.71 4.81 9.35
N ARG A 239 -14.24 5.99 9.70
CA ARG A 239 -14.93 6.23 10.98
C ARG A 239 -16.45 6.06 10.81
N SER A 240 -17.03 5.27 11.70
CA SER A 240 -18.44 5.14 12.11
C SER A 240 -19.52 5.77 11.21
N CYS A 241 -20.30 4.93 10.50
CA CYS A 241 -21.75 4.70 10.74
C CYS A 241 -22.42 3.99 9.53
N GLY A 242 -23.08 2.85 9.81
CA GLY A 242 -24.20 2.23 9.10
C GLY A 242 -24.30 2.22 7.57
N SER A 243 -24.03 1.06 6.94
CA SER A 243 -24.96 0.46 5.96
C SER A 243 -24.59 -0.99 5.65
N ARG A 244 -25.62 -1.84 5.66
CA ARG A 244 -25.60 -3.29 5.45
C ARG A 244 -25.47 -3.55 3.94
N ASP A 245 -24.80 -4.66 3.59
CA ASP A 245 -24.75 -5.30 2.26
C ASP A 245 -23.62 -4.94 1.26
N LEU A 246 -22.40 -4.69 1.74
CA LEU A 246 -21.17 -4.79 0.92
C LEU A 246 -19.94 -5.35 1.68
N GLY A 247 -20.16 -6.06 2.79
CA GLY A 247 -19.08 -6.58 3.64
C GLY A 247 -18.99 -8.10 3.65
N LEU A 248 -18.25 -8.73 2.73
CA LEU A 248 -18.11 -10.19 2.70
C LEU A 248 -16.68 -10.72 2.61
N ILE A 249 -15.73 -10.04 3.28
CA ILE A 249 -14.38 -10.61 3.54
C ILE A 249 -14.08 -10.69 5.05
N TRP A 250 -14.86 -9.98 5.88
CA TRP A 250 -14.71 -9.95 7.34
C TRP A 250 -14.81 -11.31 8.06
N PRO A 251 -15.70 -12.25 7.68
CA PRO A 251 -15.82 -13.52 8.40
C PRO A 251 -14.62 -14.47 8.21
N MET A 252 -13.84 -14.32 7.13
CA MET A 252 -12.68 -15.20 6.84
C MET A 252 -11.42 -14.82 7.63
N ALA A 253 -11.18 -13.53 7.86
CA ALA A 253 -10.01 -13.04 8.59
C ALA A 253 -9.97 -13.48 10.07
N ARG A 254 -11.14 -13.77 10.68
CA ARG A 254 -11.23 -14.28 12.06
C ARG A 254 -10.74 -15.73 12.23
N ARG A 255 -10.66 -16.52 11.15
CA ARG A 255 -10.27 -17.94 11.22
C ARG A 255 -8.76 -18.16 11.12
N LEU A 256 -8.00 -17.13 10.75
CA LEU A 256 -6.56 -17.19 10.63
C LEU A 256 -5.98 -16.48 11.85
N THR A 257 -5.08 -17.15 12.56
CA THR A 257 -4.29 -16.67 13.71
C THR A 257 -3.32 -15.54 13.32
N ILE A 258 -3.80 -14.53 12.59
CA ILE A 258 -3.09 -13.29 12.28
C ILE A 258 -3.27 -12.37 13.49
N PRO A 259 -2.18 -11.87 14.09
CA PRO A 259 -2.25 -10.94 15.22
C PRO A 259 -3.21 -9.78 14.95
N ARG A 260 -4.07 -9.47 15.94
CA ARG A 260 -5.10 -8.42 15.85
C ARG A 260 -4.51 -7.05 15.48
N SER A 261 -3.26 -6.80 15.85
CA SER A 261 -2.46 -5.61 15.51
C SER A 261 -2.16 -5.49 14.01
N ILE A 262 -1.99 -6.61 13.29
CA ILE A 262 -1.74 -6.65 11.84
C ILE A 262 -3.07 -6.52 11.08
N LEU A 263 -4.14 -7.15 11.58
CA LEU A 263 -5.47 -7.05 10.98
C LEU A 263 -6.08 -5.65 11.11
N MET A 264 -5.74 -4.88 12.15
CA MET A 264 -6.15 -3.49 12.32
C MET A 264 -5.74 -2.58 11.15
N ASN A 265 -4.69 -2.94 10.40
CA ASN A 265 -4.25 -2.20 9.21
C ASN A 265 -5.16 -2.41 7.98
N TYR A 266 -6.10 -3.37 8.03
CA TYR A 266 -6.97 -3.77 6.92
C TYR A 266 -8.48 -3.75 7.25
N GLN A 267 -8.89 -3.15 8.38
CA GLN A 267 -10.31 -2.90 8.73
C GLN A 267 -10.65 -1.42 8.41
N LEU A 268 -11.77 -0.98 7.85
CA LEU A 268 -13.05 -1.56 7.40
C LEU A 268 -13.88 -0.41 6.74
N LEU A 269 -14.88 -0.75 5.91
CA LEU A 269 -16.13 -0.03 5.48
C LEU A 269 -16.12 0.79 4.16
N ASN A 270 -17.07 0.56 3.24
CA ASN A 270 -18.50 0.96 3.14
C ASN A 270 -18.78 2.47 3.23
N GLN A 271 -18.94 3.09 2.05
CA GLN A 271 -19.92 4.16 1.85
C GLN A 271 -20.73 3.93 0.58
N LYS A 272 -22.03 4.22 0.72
CA LYS A 272 -23.03 4.35 -0.32
C LYS A 272 -22.56 5.35 -1.37
N VAL A 273 -22.69 4.93 -2.63
CA VAL A 273 -22.87 5.85 -3.75
C VAL A 273 -24.14 6.66 -3.44
N ILE A 274 -23.99 7.98 -3.26
CA ILE A 274 -25.04 8.94 -3.62
C ILE A 274 -24.90 9.17 -5.12
#